data_AF-A0A924UVX6-F1
#
_entry.id   AF-A0A924UVX6-F1
#
_cell.length_a   1.000
_cell.length_b   1.000
_cell.length_c   1.000
_cell.angle_alpha   90.00
_cell.angle_beta   90.00
_cell.angle_gamma   90.00
#
_symmetry.space_group_name_H-M   'P 1'
#
loop_
_entity.id
_entity.type
_entity.pdbx_description
1 polymer ?
#
loop_
_entity_poly.entity_id
_entity_poly.type
_entity_poly.pdbx_seq_one_letter_code
_entity_poly.pdbx_strand_id
1 'polypeptide(L)'
;MGLVTAKEVAKAINADKYGVLGTFSGWILMKVLKISTLNKVYDRNKHLMEVDFLNGILDDLQIKFEIPEEDLKRLPKEGAYITISNHPLGGIDGVLLLKLMLEREPNFKI
;
A
#
# COMPACT_ATOMS: atom_id res chain seq x y z
N MET A 1 -7.34 10.98 -9.76
CA MET A 1 -7.68 11.42 -8.39
C MET A 1 -6.85 10.53 -7.50
N GLY A 2 -5.70 11.06 -7.09
CA GLY A 2 -4.69 10.30 -6.35
C GLY A 2 -5.15 10.04 -4.92
N LEU A 3 -4.38 9.21 -4.22
CA LEU A 3 -4.63 8.80 -2.84
C LEU A 3 -4.68 9.99 -1.87
N VAL A 4 -3.81 10.99 -2.07
CA VAL A 4 -3.70 12.17 -1.21
C VAL A 4 -3.54 13.44 -2.06
N THR A 5 -4.18 14.53 -1.68
CA THR A 5 -4.07 15.85 -2.33
C THR A 5 -3.16 16.81 -1.57
N ALA A 6 -2.61 17.81 -2.27
CA ALA A 6 -1.78 18.83 -1.65
C ALA A 6 -2.51 19.63 -0.56
N LYS A 7 -3.82 19.82 -0.72
CA LYS A 7 -4.66 20.51 0.27
C LYS A 7 -4.82 19.69 1.54
N GLU A 8 -4.97 18.38 1.43
CA GLU A 8 -5.01 17.47 2.59
C GLU A 8 -3.67 17.44 3.32
N VAL A 9 -2.55 17.41 2.59
CA VAL A 9 -1.22 17.51 3.19
C VAL A 9 -1.04 18.86 3.90
N ALA A 10 -1.42 19.97 3.27
CA ALA A 10 -1.34 21.29 3.87
C ALA A 10 -2.17 21.39 5.16
N LYS A 11 -3.37 20.81 5.15
CA LYS A 11 -4.24 20.73 6.33
C LYS A 11 -3.61 19.88 7.44
N ALA A 12 -3.03 18.73 7.10
CA ALA A 12 -2.38 17.84 8.07
C ALA A 12 -1.20 18.50 8.81
N ILE A 13 -0.47 19.41 8.14
CA ILE A 13 0.64 20.16 8.75
C ILE A 13 0.23 21.54 9.30
N ASN A 14 -1.08 21.85 9.38
CA ASN A 14 -1.62 23.15 9.81
C ASN A 14 -1.13 24.36 8.98
N ALA A 15 -0.81 24.15 7.71
CA ALA A 15 -0.41 25.20 6.76
C ALA A 15 -1.59 25.75 5.95
N ASP A 16 -2.75 25.11 5.96
CA ASP A 16 -3.95 25.49 5.21
C ASP A 16 -4.48 26.90 5.56
N LYS A 17 -4.22 27.38 6.78
CA LYS A 17 -4.50 28.77 7.20
C LYS A 17 -3.85 29.86 6.33
N TYR A 18 -2.79 29.51 5.59
CA TYR A 18 -2.13 30.41 4.65
C TYR A 18 -2.71 30.34 3.23
N GLY A 19 -3.86 29.69 3.04
CA GLY A 19 -4.57 29.61 1.77
C GLY A 19 -3.74 28.97 0.65
N VAL A 20 -3.55 29.70 -0.45
CA VAL A 20 -2.83 29.23 -1.64
C VAL A 20 -1.37 28.90 -1.32
N LEU A 21 -0.72 29.70 -0.47
CA LEU A 21 0.67 29.46 -0.05
C LEU A 21 0.78 28.18 0.78
N GLY A 22 -0.22 27.91 1.63
CA GLY A 22 -0.33 26.65 2.36
C GLY A 22 -0.49 25.44 1.45
N THR A 23 -1.34 25.55 0.43
CA THR A 23 -1.53 24.47 -0.55
C THR A 23 -0.25 24.20 -1.36
N PHE A 24 0.50 25.26 -1.69
CA PHE A 24 1.78 25.15 -2.39
C PHE A 24 2.84 24.42 -1.55
N SER A 25 2.94 24.70 -0.24
CA SER A 25 3.87 23.97 0.63
C SER A 25 3.51 22.49 0.75
N GLY A 26 2.22 22.16 0.82
CA GLY A 26 1.74 20.78 0.77
C GLY A 26 2.15 20.06 -0.52
N TRP A 27 2.06 20.74 -1.67
CA TRP A 27 2.51 20.20 -2.95
C TRP A 27 4.03 19.94 -2.98
N ILE A 28 4.84 20.86 -2.44
CA ILE A 28 6.30 20.66 -2.31
C ILE A 28 6.58 19.42 -1.45
N LEU A 29 5.93 19.31 -0.30
CA LEU A 29 6.14 18.19 0.62
C LEU A 29 5.79 16.85 -0.05
N MET A 30 4.70 16.81 -0.82
CA MET A 30 4.34 15.62 -1.60
C MET A 30 5.39 15.21 -2.63
N LYS A 31 6.14 16.16 -3.20
CA LYS A 31 7.23 15.87 -4.14
C LYS A 31 8.46 15.33 -3.40
N VAL A 32 8.85 15.98 -2.30
CA VAL A 32 10.01 15.61 -1.49
C VAL A 32 9.84 14.22 -0.87
N LEU A 33 8.68 13.95 -0.26
CA LEU A 33 8.37 12.67 0.36
C LEU A 33 7.93 11.58 -0.63
N LYS A 34 8.01 11.86 -1.94
CA LYS A 34 7.56 10.95 -3.02
C LYS A 34 6.09 10.50 -2.93
N ILE A 35 5.25 11.18 -2.15
CA ILE A 35 3.78 10.96 -2.14
C ILE A 35 3.18 11.17 -3.54
N SER A 36 3.73 12.11 -4.31
CA SER A 36 3.37 12.29 -5.72
C SER A 36 3.62 11.03 -6.56
N THR A 37 4.65 10.24 -6.24
CA THR A 37 4.94 8.97 -6.91
C THR A 37 3.95 7.89 -6.47
N LEU A 38 3.68 7.77 -5.17
CA LEU A 38 2.65 6.88 -4.64
C LEU A 38 1.28 7.13 -5.28
N ASN A 39 0.88 8.39 -5.44
CA ASN A 39 -0.35 8.75 -6.15
C ASN A 39 -0.38 8.25 -7.58
N LYS A 40 0.74 8.28 -8.31
CA LYS A 40 0.80 7.78 -9.68
C LYS A 40 0.61 6.27 -9.74
N VAL A 41 1.28 5.54 -8.85
CA VAL A 41 1.12 4.08 -8.72
C VAL A 41 -0.34 3.74 -8.37
N TYR A 42 -0.92 4.47 -7.41
CA TYR A 42 -2.33 4.28 -7.06
C TYR A 42 -3.28 4.60 -8.23
N ASP A 43 -3.11 5.74 -8.90
CA ASP A 43 -3.98 6.13 -10.03
C ASP A 43 -3.92 5.13 -11.19
N ARG A 44 -2.78 4.46 -11.41
CA ARG A 44 -2.64 3.38 -12.39
C ARG A 44 -3.39 2.12 -11.99
N ASN A 45 -3.39 1.76 -10.71
CA ASN A 45 -3.88 0.46 -10.26
C ASN A 45 -5.29 0.49 -9.65
N LYS A 46 -5.80 1.63 -9.19
CA LYS A 46 -7.07 1.75 -8.44
C LYS A 46 -8.34 1.23 -9.12
N HIS A 47 -8.27 0.90 -10.40
CA HIS A 47 -9.37 0.32 -11.16
C HIS A 47 -9.38 -1.22 -11.08
N LEU A 48 -8.27 -1.82 -10.66
CA LEU A 48 -8.11 -3.23 -10.34
C LEU A 48 -8.67 -3.50 -8.94
N MET A 49 -8.98 -4.76 -8.67
CA MET A 49 -9.56 -5.22 -7.42
C MET A 49 -8.75 -6.36 -6.82
N GLU A 50 -8.82 -6.52 -5.49
CA GLU A 50 -8.27 -7.66 -4.75
C GLU A 50 -6.83 -8.02 -5.17
N VAL A 51 -6.58 -9.27 -5.57
CA VAL A 51 -5.24 -9.77 -5.92
C VAL A 51 -4.66 -9.04 -7.14
N ASP A 52 -5.47 -8.66 -8.12
CA ASP A 52 -5.00 -7.93 -9.31
C ASP A 52 -4.49 -6.54 -8.93
N PHE A 53 -5.15 -5.86 -8.00
CA PHE A 53 -4.68 -4.58 -7.48
C PHE A 53 -3.32 -4.72 -6.78
N LEU A 54 -3.14 -5.78 -5.98
CA LEU A 54 -1.88 -6.03 -5.27
C LEU A 54 -0.75 -6.38 -6.24
N ASN A 55 -1.01 -7.23 -7.23
CA ASN A 55 -0.05 -7.55 -8.28
C ASN A 55 0.36 -6.29 -9.06
N GLY A 56 -0.60 -5.46 -9.46
CA GLY A 56 -0.32 -4.21 -10.18
C GLY A 56 0.56 -3.25 -9.39
N ILE A 57 0.35 -3.13 -8.07
CA ILE A 57 1.23 -2.34 -7.19
C ILE A 57 2.65 -2.92 -7.15
N LEU A 58 2.78 -4.24 -6.94
CA LEU A 58 4.08 -4.91 -6.84
C LEU A 58 4.87 -4.77 -8.15
N ASP A 59 4.19 -4.89 -9.29
CA ASP A 59 4.79 -4.74 -10.62
C ASP A 59 5.23 -3.29 -10.90
N ASP A 60 4.39 -2.29 -10.61
CA ASP A 60 4.75 -0.87 -10.77
C ASP A 60 5.95 -0.48 -9.88
N LEU A 61 6.08 -1.10 -8.71
CA LEU A 61 7.20 -0.91 -7.79
C LEU A 61 8.40 -1.83 -8.09
N GLN A 62 8.28 -2.71 -9.09
CA GLN A 62 9.30 -3.67 -9.52
C GLN A 62 9.76 -4.59 -8.37
N ILE A 63 8.84 -4.95 -7.48
CA ILE A 63 9.12 -5.80 -6.33
C ILE A 63 9.10 -7.25 -6.80
N LYS A 64 10.24 -7.92 -6.61
CA LYS A 64 10.37 -9.37 -6.83
C LYS A 64 10.47 -10.05 -5.48
N PHE A 65 9.73 -11.15 -5.35
CA PHE A 65 9.71 -11.94 -4.14
C PHE A 65 9.50 -13.40 -4.52
N GLU A 66 9.95 -14.29 -3.66
CA GLU A 66 9.83 -15.73 -3.82
C GLU A 66 9.21 -16.29 -2.55
N ILE A 67 8.28 -17.21 -2.72
CA ILE A 67 7.58 -17.82 -1.60
C ILE A 67 7.63 -19.32 -1.80
N PRO A 68 8.27 -20.05 -0.88
CA PRO A 68 8.27 -21.50 -0.93
C PRO A 68 6.83 -22.01 -0.79
N GLU A 69 6.30 -22.68 -1.82
CA GLU A 69 4.95 -23.27 -1.77
C GLU A 69 4.80 -24.26 -0.60
N GLU A 70 5.90 -24.92 -0.23
CA GLU A 70 5.95 -25.85 0.91
C GLU A 70 5.65 -25.16 2.25
N ASP A 71 6.02 -23.89 2.41
CA ASP A 71 5.75 -23.14 3.63
C ASP A 71 4.28 -22.75 3.73
N LEU A 72 3.66 -22.37 2.61
CA LEU A 72 2.22 -22.10 2.57
C LEU A 72 1.41 -23.35 2.93
N LYS A 73 1.84 -24.56 2.51
CA LYS A 73 1.18 -25.82 2.86
C LYS A 73 1.18 -26.12 4.36
N ARG A 74 2.09 -25.51 5.14
CA ARG A 74 2.17 -25.70 6.61
C ARG A 74 1.11 -24.92 7.38
N LEU A 75 0.49 -23.91 6.78
CA LEU A 75 -0.59 -23.17 7.44
C LEU A 75 -1.76 -24.13 7.77
N PRO A 76 -2.38 -24.00 8.96
CA PRO A 76 -3.55 -24.80 9.32
C PRO A 76 -4.66 -24.69 8.27
N LYS A 77 -5.32 -25.82 7.98
CA LYS A 77 -6.43 -25.88 7.01
C LYS A 77 -7.77 -25.49 7.64
N GLU A 78 -7.88 -25.67 8.96
CA GLU A 78 -9.09 -25.42 9.73
C GLU A 78 -8.70 -24.84 11.08
N GLY A 79 -9.63 -24.11 11.69
CA GLY A 79 -9.44 -23.45 12.97
C GLY A 79 -8.65 -22.14 12.88
N ALA A 80 -8.65 -21.40 13.98
CA ALA A 80 -7.94 -20.14 14.08
C ALA A 80 -6.43 -20.38 14.26
N TYR A 81 -5.62 -19.52 13.65
CA TYR A 81 -4.17 -19.51 13.79
C TYR A 81 -3.64 -18.09 13.84
N ILE A 82 -2.39 -17.95 14.28
CA ILE A 82 -1.68 -16.68 14.35
C ILE A 82 -0.41 -16.81 13.53
N THR A 83 -0.22 -15.89 12.58
CA THR A 83 1.05 -15.75 11.84
C THR A 83 1.91 -14.71 12.55
N ILE A 84 3.20 -14.99 12.68
CA ILE A 84 4.18 -14.06 13.26
C ILE A 84 5.23 -13.78 12.19
N SER A 85 5.38 -12.52 11.81
CA SER A 85 6.31 -12.07 10.77
C SER A 85 7.07 -10.83 11.24
N ASN A 86 8.28 -10.64 10.74
CA ASN A 86 8.97 -9.36 10.85
C ASN A 86 8.29 -8.30 9.95
N HIS A 87 8.51 -7.01 10.23
CA HIS A 87 7.92 -5.89 9.47
C HIS A 87 8.93 -4.78 9.15
N PRO A 88 10.04 -5.09 8.45
CA PRO A 88 11.11 -4.11 8.22
C PRO A 88 10.81 -3.09 7.12
N LEU A 89 9.94 -3.40 6.14
CA LEU A 89 9.68 -2.55 4.98
C LEU A 89 8.35 -1.78 5.10
N GLY A 90 7.52 -2.10 6.09
CA GLY A 90 6.28 -1.38 6.33
C GLY A 90 5.22 -1.75 5.30
N GLY A 91 4.66 -0.76 4.61
CA GLY A 91 3.49 -0.97 3.73
C GLY A 91 3.64 -2.09 2.68
N ILE A 92 4.85 -2.34 2.18
CA ILE A 92 5.11 -3.44 1.24
C ILE A 92 4.93 -4.81 1.87
N ASP A 93 5.37 -4.99 3.12
CA ASP A 93 5.18 -6.26 3.83
C ASP A 93 3.67 -6.57 3.98
N GLY A 94 2.86 -5.52 4.22
CA GLY A 94 1.41 -5.63 4.28
C GLY A 94 0.79 -6.03 2.93
N VAL A 95 1.25 -5.45 1.82
CA VAL A 95 0.81 -5.82 0.46
C VAL A 95 1.15 -7.28 0.16
N LEU A 96 2.37 -7.72 0.47
CA LEU A 96 2.81 -9.10 0.25
C LEU A 96 2.01 -10.10 1.10
N LEU A 97 1.82 -9.80 2.39
CA LEU A 97 1.00 -10.63 3.28
C LEU A 97 -0.44 -10.72 2.78
N LEU A 98 -1.05 -9.60 2.40
CA LEU A 98 -2.42 -9.60 1.90
C LEU A 98 -2.55 -10.43 0.62
N LYS A 99 -1.61 -10.28 -0.32
CA LYS A 99 -1.60 -11.06 -1.57
C LYS A 99 -1.57 -12.57 -1.25
N LEU A 100 -0.63 -12.97 -0.40
CA LEU A 100 -0.45 -14.35 0.00
C LEU A 100 -1.69 -14.98 0.63
N MET A 101 -2.29 -14.24 1.56
CA MET A 101 -3.39 -14.76 2.32
C MET A 101 -4.67 -14.77 1.49
N LEU A 102 -4.90 -13.79 0.61
CA LEU A 102 -6.06 -13.77 -0.29
C LEU A 102 -6.03 -14.88 -1.34
N GLU A 103 -4.84 -15.29 -1.80
CA GLU A 103 -4.70 -16.44 -2.72
C GLU A 103 -5.17 -17.76 -2.08
N ARG A 104 -5.14 -17.87 -0.75
CA ARG A 104 -5.60 -19.05 0.00
C ARG A 104 -6.99 -18.88 0.62
N GLU A 105 -7.23 -17.72 1.22
CA GLU A 105 -8.44 -17.36 1.96
C GLU A 105 -9.03 -16.08 1.37
N PRO A 106 -9.96 -16.18 0.40
CA PRO A 106 -10.53 -15.02 -0.28
C PRO A 106 -11.21 -14.00 0.64
N ASN A 107 -11.57 -14.41 1.87
CA ASN A 107 -12.20 -13.56 2.87
C ASN A 107 -11.22 -12.93 3.86
N PHE A 108 -9.91 -13.13 3.68
CA PHE A 108 -8.87 -12.57 4.56
C PHE A 108 -8.86 -11.04 4.52
N LYS A 109 -8.60 -10.42 5.68
CA LYS A 109 -8.59 -8.95 5.86
C LYS A 109 -7.44 -8.56 6.79
N ILE A 110 -6.83 -7.40 6.53
CA ILE A 110 -5.81 -6.75 7.37
C ILE A 110 -6.39 -5.47 7.97
#